data_AF-A0A352CL97-F1
#
_entry.id   AF-A0A352CL97-F1
#
_cell.length_a   1.000
_cell.length_b   1.000
_cell.length_c   1.000
_cell.angle_alpha   90.00
_cell.angle_beta   90.00
_cell.angle_gamma   90.00
#
_symmetry.space_group_name_H-M   'P 1'
#
loop_
_entity.id
_entity.type
_entity.pdbx_description
1 polymer ?
#
loop_
_entity_poly.entity_id
_entity_poly.type
_entity_poly.pdbx_seq_one_letter_code
_entity_poly.pdbx_strand_id
1 'polypeptide(L)'
;MREIEFKMELEYEHIKSGAEVTVEEGYLQDGLVVYYTIIPAIAMSGNFKRQEALKTRTGIVQSVRRDEGSGAFYVTVGFEE
;
A
#
# COMPACT_ATOMS: atom_id res chain seq x y z
N MET A 1 -3.04 -0.12 14.92
CA MET A 1 -2.16 -0.48 13.80
C MET A 1 -3.00 -1.14 12.73
N ARG A 2 -2.99 -0.62 11.51
CA ARG A 2 -3.76 -1.14 10.39
C ARG A 2 -2.84 -1.63 9.30
N GLU A 3 -3.14 -2.81 8.78
CA GLU A 3 -2.39 -3.42 7.69
C GLU A 3 -3.12 -3.18 6.37
N ILE A 4 -2.39 -2.73 5.37
CA ILE A 4 -2.88 -2.55 4.01
C ILE A 4 -1.99 -3.34 3.06
N GLU A 5 -2.62 -4.14 2.21
CA GLU A 5 -1.96 -4.81 1.10
C GLU A 5 -1.93 -3.90 -0.13
N PHE A 6 -0.78 -3.82 -0.77
CA PHE A 6 -0.55 -3.13 -2.03
C PHE A 6 -0.11 -4.14 -3.07
N LYS A 7 -0.68 -4.05 -4.28
CA LYS A 7 -0.22 -4.81 -5.44
C LYS A 7 0.89 -4.04 -6.14
N MET A 8 1.96 -4.73 -6.50
CA MET A 8 3.07 -4.22 -7.31
C MET A 8 3.29 -5.13 -8.53
N GLU A 9 3.69 -4.52 -9.64
CA GLU A 9 3.93 -5.24 -10.90
C GLU A 9 5.32 -5.87 -10.97
N LEU A 10 6.29 -5.35 -10.20
CA LEU A 10 7.68 -5.80 -10.15
C LEU A 10 8.16 -5.85 -8.70
N GLU A 11 9.15 -6.70 -8.43
CA GLU A 11 9.85 -6.73 -7.15
C GLU A 11 10.87 -5.59 -7.05
N TYR A 12 10.95 -4.96 -5.87
CA TYR A 12 11.90 -3.89 -5.59
C TYR A 12 12.72 -4.24 -4.34
N GLU A 13 14.05 -4.22 -4.44
CA GLU A 13 14.96 -4.64 -3.36
C GLU A 13 14.79 -3.82 -2.05
N HIS A 14 14.38 -2.55 -2.17
CA HIS A 14 14.16 -1.67 -1.03
C HIS A 14 12.80 -1.88 -0.35
N ILE A 15 11.88 -2.64 -0.97
CA ILE A 15 10.59 -3.00 -0.40
C ILE A 15 10.72 -4.39 0.22
N LYS A 16 11.08 -4.42 1.50
CA LYS A 16 11.28 -5.63 2.29
C LYS A 16 10.83 -5.42 3.71
N SER A 17 10.61 -6.51 4.45
CA SER A 17 10.17 -6.43 5.86
C SER A 17 11.07 -5.51 6.69
N GLY A 18 10.45 -4.61 7.46
CA GLY A 18 11.11 -3.58 8.25
C GLY A 18 11.44 -2.28 7.50
N ALA A 19 11.26 -2.22 6.18
CA ALA A 19 11.46 -0.98 5.42
C ALA A 19 10.34 0.03 5.71
N GLU A 20 10.72 1.29 5.88
CA GLU A 20 9.77 2.40 5.94
C GLU A 20 9.36 2.81 4.52
N VAL A 21 8.07 3.02 4.32
CA VAL A 21 7.50 3.49 3.05
C VAL A 21 6.59 4.67 3.30
N THR A 22 6.54 5.58 2.33
CA THR A 22 5.58 6.69 2.31
C THR A 22 4.55 6.45 1.21
N VAL A 23 3.30 6.74 1.51
CA VAL A 23 2.19 6.67 0.55
C VAL A 23 1.63 8.03 0.23
N GLU A 24 1.24 8.21 -1.03
CA GLU A 24 0.37 9.30 -1.46
C GLU A 24 -1.09 8.85 -1.50
N GLU A 25 -2.00 9.80 -1.30
CA GLU A 25 -3.45 9.57 -1.39
C GLU A 25 -3.97 9.93 -2.78
N GLY A 26 -4.73 9.02 -3.35
CA GLY A 26 -5.58 9.26 -4.51
C GLY A 26 -7.06 9.21 -4.14
N TYR A 27 -7.88 9.96 -4.89
CA TYR A 27 -9.31 10.06 -4.66
C TYR A 27 -10.09 9.66 -5.90
N LEU A 28 -11.19 8.93 -5.70
CA LEU A 28 -12.14 8.53 -6.74
C LEU A 28 -13.56 8.88 -6.30
N GLN A 29 -14.51 8.83 -7.24
CA GLN A 29 -15.94 9.05 -6.99
C GLN A 29 -16.21 10.35 -6.21
N ASP A 30 -15.70 11.49 -6.74
CA ASP A 30 -15.80 12.82 -6.10
C ASP A 30 -15.28 12.86 -4.66
N GLY A 31 -14.25 12.06 -4.38
CA GLY A 31 -13.59 12.01 -3.07
C GLY A 31 -14.32 11.16 -2.03
N LEU A 32 -15.31 10.34 -2.41
CA LEU A 32 -15.93 9.36 -1.53
C LEU A 32 -15.08 8.10 -1.33
N VAL A 33 -14.18 7.83 -2.29
CA VAL A 33 -13.28 6.67 -2.28
C VAL A 33 -11.85 7.16 -2.25
N VAL A 34 -11.03 6.56 -1.39
CA VAL A 34 -9.60 6.83 -1.25
C VAL A 34 -8.80 5.56 -1.54
N TYR A 35 -7.66 5.71 -2.19
CA TYR A 35 -6.66 4.66 -2.37
C TYR A 35 -5.27 5.24 -2.10
N TYR A 36 -4.30 4.37 -1.91
CA TYR A 36 -2.94 4.73 -1.58
C TYR A 36 -1.96 4.16 -2.59
N THR A 37 -0.95 4.95 -2.91
CA THR A 37 0.16 4.53 -3.76
C THR A 37 1.46 4.69 -2.99
N ILE A 38 2.31 3.65 -2.94
CA ILE A 38 3.65 3.79 -2.38
C ILE A 38 4.51 4.63 -3.33
N ILE A 39 5.12 5.70 -2.81
CA ILE A 39 5.97 6.62 -3.59
C ILE A 39 7.29 5.93 -3.95
N PRO A 40 7.80 6.04 -5.20
CA PRO A 40 7.29 6.81 -6.33
C PRO A 40 6.45 5.99 -7.33
N ALA A 41 5.21 5.64 -6.94
CA ALA A 41 4.28 4.86 -7.76
C ALA A 41 4.67 3.41 -8.03
N ILE A 42 5.20 2.72 -7.02
CA ILE A 42 5.66 1.32 -7.14
C ILE A 42 4.58 0.28 -6.85
N ALA A 43 3.61 0.61 -5.99
CA ALA A 43 2.56 -0.31 -5.57
C ALA A 43 1.28 0.47 -5.21
N MET A 44 0.11 -0.12 -5.45
CA MET A 44 -1.19 0.50 -5.19
C MET A 44 -2.04 -0.37 -4.28
N SER A 45 -2.74 0.27 -3.33
CA SER A 45 -3.70 -0.40 -2.47
C SER A 45 -5.02 -0.68 -3.20
N GLY A 46 -5.90 -1.43 -2.54
CA GLY A 46 -7.32 -1.40 -2.86
C GLY A 46 -7.97 -0.04 -2.58
N ASN A 47 -9.27 0.04 -2.86
CA ASN A 47 -10.11 1.20 -2.60
C ASN A 47 -10.75 1.11 -1.21
N PHE A 48 -10.79 2.23 -0.50
CA PHE A 48 -11.41 2.37 0.82
C PHE A 48 -12.42 3.51 0.82
N LYS A 49 -13.38 3.51 1.75
CA LYS A 49 -14.25 4.68 1.92
C LYS A 49 -13.44 5.83 2.49
N ARG A 50 -13.76 7.07 2.14
CA ARG A 50 -13.07 8.27 2.67
C ARG A 50 -13.02 8.32 4.19
N GLN A 51 -14.05 7.81 4.87
CA GLN A 51 -14.10 7.77 6.35
C GLN A 51 -13.08 6.79 6.95
N GLU A 52 -12.58 5.86 6.14
CA GLU A 52 -11.53 4.89 6.48
C GLU A 52 -10.17 5.40 5.97
N ALA A 53 -10.00 6.70 5.78
CA ALA A 53 -8.72 7.25 5.39
C ALA A 53 -7.68 7.05 6.50
N LEU A 54 -6.45 6.71 6.12
CA LEU A 54 -5.32 6.58 7.04
C LEU A 54 -5.10 7.93 7.73
N LYS A 55 -4.67 7.90 9.00
CA LYS A 55 -4.26 9.12 9.71
C LYS A 55 -2.82 9.52 9.42
N THR A 56 -1.98 8.54 9.09
CA THR A 56 -0.56 8.71 8.75
C THR A 56 -0.30 8.34 7.30
N ARG A 57 0.79 8.84 6.72
CA ARG A 57 1.22 8.54 5.34
C ARG A 57 2.50 7.71 5.29
N THR A 58 3.02 7.33 6.46
CA THR A 58 4.24 6.54 6.60
C THR A 58 3.89 5.24 7.30
N GLY A 59 4.41 4.13 6.79
CA GLY A 59 4.17 2.81 7.36
C GLY A 59 5.40 1.92 7.22
N ILE A 60 5.40 0.80 7.93
CA ILE A 60 6.48 -0.18 7.93
C ILE A 60 6.03 -1.43 7.18
N VAL A 61 6.79 -1.84 6.17
CA VAL A 61 6.58 -3.08 5.44
C VAL A 61 6.66 -4.26 6.41
N GLN A 62 5.61 -5.06 6.48
CA GLN A 62 5.54 -6.26 7.31
C GLN A 62 5.98 -7.49 6.52
N SER A 63 5.50 -7.64 5.29
CA SER A 63 5.81 -8.79 4.44
C SER A 63 5.68 -8.46 2.96
N VAL A 64 6.37 -9.26 2.15
CA VAL A 64 6.28 -9.24 0.68
C VAL A 64 6.02 -10.68 0.23
N ARG A 65 5.04 -10.86 -0.65
CA ARG A 65 4.68 -12.17 -1.21
C ARG A 65 4.53 -12.08 -2.72
N ARG A 66 4.80 -13.19 -3.39
CA ARG A 66 4.51 -13.36 -4.81
C ARG A 66 3.35 -14.34 -4.95
N ASP A 67 2.35 -13.95 -5.72
CA ASP A 67 1.27 -14.86 -6.08
C ASP A 67 1.75 -15.78 -7.21
N GLU A 68 1.78 -17.09 -6.94
CA GLU A 68 2.34 -18.08 -7.87
C GLU A 68 1.50 -18.24 -9.15
N GLY A 69 0.20 -17.93 -9.11
CA GLY A 69 -0.71 -18.08 -10.24
C GLY A 69 -0.66 -16.91 -11.22
N SER A 70 -0.76 -15.68 -10.71
CA SER A 70 -0.76 -14.45 -11.51
C SER A 70 0.64 -13.88 -11.76
N GLY A 71 1.63 -14.29 -10.95
CA GLY A 71 2.97 -13.72 -10.97
C GLY A 71 3.07 -12.33 -10.35
N ALA A 72 1.96 -11.76 -9.86
CA ALA A 72 1.93 -10.46 -9.21
C ALA A 72 2.59 -10.49 -7.84
N PHE A 73 3.14 -9.35 -7.43
CA PHE A 73 3.75 -9.18 -6.13
C PHE A 73 2.82 -8.36 -5.24
N TYR A 74 2.81 -8.68 -3.95
CA TYR A 74 2.01 -7.99 -2.95
C TYR A 74 2.89 -7.63 -1.77
N VAL A 75 2.73 -6.40 -1.28
CA VAL A 75 3.39 -5.92 -0.06
C VAL A 75 2.34 -5.54 0.97
N THR A 76 2.50 -6.07 2.19
CA THR A 76 1.68 -5.67 3.33
C THR A 76 2.43 -4.62 4.14
N VAL A 77 1.82 -3.47 4.34
CA VAL A 77 2.38 -2.35 5.10
C VAL A 77 1.51 -2.07 6.31
N GLY A 78 2.14 -2.00 7.48
CA GLY A 78 1.51 -1.62 8.74
C GLY A 78 1.62 -0.12 8.98
N PHE A 79 0.48 0.53 9.23
CA PHE A 79 0.38 1.95 9.58
C PHE A 79 -0.03 2.11 11.05
N GLU A 80 0.67 2.98 11.77
CA GLU A 80 0.20 3.45 13.07
C GLU A 80 -0.91 4.49 12.83
N GLU A 81 -2.09 4.23 13.40
CA GLU A 81 -3.31 5.03 13.28
C GLU A 81 -3.82 5.43 14.67
#